data_AF-A0ABD4Q844-F1
#
_entry.id   AF-A0ABD4Q844-F1
#
_cell.length_a   1.000
_cell.length_b   1.000
_cell.length_c   1.000
_cell.angle_alpha   90.00
_cell.angle_beta   90.00
_cell.angle_gamma   90.00
#
_symmetry.space_group_name_H-M   'P 1'
#
loop_
_entity.id
_entity.type
_entity.pdbx_description
1 polymer ?
#
loop_
_entity_poly.entity_id
_entity_poly.type
_entity_poly.pdbx_seq_one_letter_code
_entity_poly.pdbx_strand_id
1 'polypeptide(L)'
;YKGALAGELYTKVGQTDYATEIAQIRASGADSVYFFLPGGMGIAFMKQYSQSGISTPVMGPGFSFDQDVLGAIGDAAIGVKN
;
A
#
# COMPACT_ATOMS: atom_id res chain seq x y z
N TYR A 1 1.51 1.76 -18.81
CA TYR A 1 2.46 2.48 -17.94
C TYR A 1 3.85 2.39 -18.57
N LYS A 2 4.64 3.48 -18.61
CA LYS A 2 6.04 3.50 -19.15
C LYS A 2 7.05 3.88 -18.06
N GLY A 3 6.79 3.53 -16.80
CA GLY A 3 7.71 3.76 -15.68
C GLY A 3 8.75 2.65 -15.55
N ALA A 4 9.91 2.97 -14.99
CA ALA A 4 10.92 1.99 -14.62
C ALA A 4 10.56 1.33 -13.27
N LEU A 5 10.84 0.04 -13.14
CA LEU A 5 10.66 -0.70 -11.89
C LEU A 5 11.76 -0.29 -10.90
N ALA A 6 11.37 0.35 -9.78
CA ALA A 6 12.30 0.72 -8.71
C ALA A 6 12.64 -0.47 -7.78
N GLY A 7 11.78 -1.50 -7.73
CA GLY A 7 12.00 -2.72 -6.95
C GLY A 7 10.72 -3.53 -6.75
N GLU A 8 10.87 -4.73 -6.20
CA GLU A 8 9.77 -5.64 -5.83
C GLU A 8 9.96 -6.11 -4.39
N LEU A 9 8.86 -6.14 -3.62
CA LEU A 9 8.83 -6.58 -2.23
C LEU A 9 7.80 -7.70 -2.08
N TYR A 10 8.21 -8.82 -1.49
CA TYR A 10 7.34 -9.96 -1.22
C TYR A 10 7.07 -10.07 0.28
N THR A 11 5.79 -10.09 0.62
CA THR A 11 5.32 -10.15 2.02
C THR A 11 4.89 -11.57 2.37
N LYS A 12 4.88 -11.88 3.66
CA LYS A 12 4.41 -13.18 4.14
C LYS A 12 2.89 -13.21 4.21
N VAL A 13 2.29 -14.36 3.88
CA VAL A 13 0.85 -14.58 4.11
C VAL A 13 0.55 -14.40 5.61
N GLY A 14 -0.44 -13.56 5.91
CA GLY A 14 -0.81 -13.22 7.29
C GLY A 14 0.08 -12.17 7.96
N GLN A 15 0.98 -11.50 7.24
CA GLN A 15 1.79 -10.40 7.77
C GLN A 15 0.91 -9.22 8.20
N THR A 16 1.21 -8.69 9.38
CA THR A 16 0.48 -7.57 10.00
C THR A 16 1.36 -6.35 10.30
N ASP A 17 2.68 -6.48 10.22
CA ASP A 17 3.65 -5.40 10.39
C ASP A 17 4.39 -5.19 9.06
N TYR A 18 4.38 -3.95 8.57
CA TYR A 18 4.92 -3.54 7.28
C TYR A 18 5.95 -2.40 7.40
N ALA A 19 6.47 -2.14 8.61
CA ALA A 19 7.40 -1.04 8.83
C ALA A 19 8.67 -1.15 7.97
N THR A 20 9.14 -2.38 7.73
CA THR A 20 10.34 -2.64 6.92
C THR A 20 10.09 -2.33 5.45
N GLU A 21 8.98 -2.81 4.90
CA GLU A 21 8.59 -2.57 3.51
C GLU A 21 8.34 -1.09 3.25
N ILE A 22 7.69 -0.38 4.18
CA ILE A 22 7.47 1.07 4.09
C ILE A 22 8.81 1.83 4.08
N ALA A 23 9.78 1.42 4.90
CA ALA A 23 11.10 2.02 4.90
C ALA A 23 11.83 1.79 3.56
N GLN A 24 11.70 0.60 2.97
CA GLN A 24 12.26 0.27 1.66
C GLN A 24 11.59 1.08 0.54
N ILE A 25 10.26 1.23 0.57
CA ILE A 25 9.52 2.09 -0.37
C ILE A 25 10.04 3.52 -0.28
N ARG A 26 10.20 4.07 0.93
CA ARG A 26 10.75 5.43 1.13
C ARG A 26 12.14 5.59 0.54
N ALA A 27 13.01 4.58 0.71
CA ALA A 27 14.38 4.60 0.21
C ALA A 27 14.47 4.39 -1.32
N SER A 28 13.46 3.78 -1.94
CA SER A 28 13.47 3.45 -3.38
C SER A 28 13.41 4.66 -4.30
N GLY A 29 12.88 5.80 -3.83
CA GLY A 29 12.60 6.97 -4.67
C GLY A 29 11.48 6.74 -5.70
N ALA A 30 10.64 5.72 -5.52
CA ALA A 30 9.53 5.43 -6.42
C ALA A 30 8.47 6.55 -6.42
N ASP A 31 7.98 6.89 -7.61
CA ASP A 31 6.90 7.87 -7.80
C ASP A 31 5.52 7.33 -7.39
N SER A 32 5.35 6.01 -7.35
CA SER A 32 4.12 5.34 -6.93
C SER A 32 4.38 3.89 -6.55
N VAL A 33 3.54 3.32 -5.69
CA VAL A 33 3.54 1.91 -5.32
C VAL A 33 2.33 1.21 -5.91
N TYR A 34 2.55 0.06 -6.56
CA TYR A 34 1.48 -0.91 -6.79
C TYR A 34 1.52 -1.95 -5.69
N PHE A 35 0.43 -2.13 -4.94
CA PHE A 35 0.35 -3.14 -3.89
C PHE A 35 -0.72 -4.19 -4.23
N PHE A 36 -0.47 -5.43 -3.82
CA PHE A 36 -1.38 -6.54 -3.96
C PHE A 36 -1.45 -7.28 -2.62
N LEU A 37 -2.27 -6.77 -1.68
CA LEU A 37 -2.45 -7.37 -0.37
C LEU A 37 -3.94 -7.52 -0.07
N PRO A 38 -4.46 -8.75 0.02
CA PRO A 38 -5.91 -8.97 0.17
C PRO A 38 -6.40 -8.72 1.61
N GLY A 39 -7.65 -8.27 1.74
CA GLY A 39 -8.39 -8.20 3.00
C GLY A 39 -7.63 -7.55 4.16
N GLY A 40 -7.50 -8.27 5.27
CA GLY A 40 -6.83 -7.77 6.49
C GLY A 40 -5.37 -7.36 6.28
N MET A 41 -4.66 -7.97 5.33
CA MET A 41 -3.28 -7.60 5.00
C MET A 41 -3.23 -6.20 4.36
N GLY A 42 -4.12 -5.93 3.40
CA GLY A 42 -4.23 -4.61 2.78
C GLY A 42 -4.63 -3.52 3.77
N ILE A 43 -5.56 -3.83 4.69
CA ILE A 43 -5.97 -2.90 5.75
C ILE A 43 -4.79 -2.56 6.67
N ALA A 44 -4.03 -3.57 7.12
CA ALA A 44 -2.89 -3.37 8.01
C ALA A 44 -1.77 -2.55 7.34
N PHE A 45 -1.47 -2.85 6.07
CA PHE A 45 -0.52 -2.09 5.27
C PHE A 45 -0.96 -0.63 5.13
N MET A 46 -2.19 -0.36 4.65
CA MET A 46 -2.66 1.01 4.40
C MET A 46 -2.70 1.87 5.66
N LYS A 47 -3.08 1.29 6.82
CA LYS A 47 -3.04 2.00 8.12
C LYS A 47 -1.62 2.43 8.49
N GLN A 48 -0.66 1.51 8.40
CA GLN A 48 0.75 1.81 8.69
C GLN A 48 1.34 2.78 7.67
N TYR A 49 0.98 2.62 6.40
CA TYR A 49 1.42 3.49 5.31
C TYR A 49 0.99 4.94 5.58
N SER A 50 -0.28 5.16 5.90
CA SER A 50 -0.82 6.48 6.27
C SER A 50 -0.14 7.05 7.53
N GLN A 51 0.07 6.22 8.56
CA GLN A 51 0.74 6.63 9.80
C GLN A 51 2.23 6.94 9.63
N SER A 52 2.88 6.40 8.60
CA SER A 52 4.32 6.58 8.38
C SER A 52 4.71 7.99 7.93
N GLY A 53 3.74 8.79 7.47
CA GLY A 53 3.98 10.11 6.86
C GLY A 53 4.60 10.05 5.46
N ILE A 54 4.65 8.88 4.82
CA ILE A 54 5.05 8.76 3.41
C ILE A 54 3.96 9.36 2.50
N SER A 55 4.37 10.07 1.46
CA SER A 55 3.46 10.74 0.51
C SER A 55 3.38 10.03 -0.85
N THR A 56 4.17 8.98 -1.07
CA THR A 56 4.16 8.23 -2.33
C THR A 56 2.76 7.63 -2.58
N PRO A 57 2.11 7.94 -3.70
CA PRO A 57 0.79 7.40 -4.03
C PRO A 57 0.77 5.87 -4.09
N VAL A 58 -0.32 5.28 -3.62
CA VAL A 58 -0.57 3.83 -3.69
C VAL A 58 -1.67 3.55 -4.72
N MET A 59 -1.41 2.57 -5.58
CA MET A 59 -2.33 1.98 -6.54
C MET A 59 -2.47 0.50 -6.22
N GLY A 60 -3.62 -0.08 -6.53
CA GLY A 60 -3.90 -1.49 -6.25
C GLY A 60 -5.00 -2.02 -7.17
N PRO A 61 -5.27 -3.32 -7.15
CA PRO A 61 -6.40 -3.89 -7.87
C PRO A 61 -7.72 -3.37 -7.28
N GLY A 62 -8.79 -3.29 -8.08
CA GLY A 62 -10.08 -2.72 -7.67
C GLY A 62 -10.59 -3.23 -6.32
N PHE A 63 -10.48 -4.54 -6.06
CA PHE A 63 -10.88 -5.17 -4.79
C PHE A 63 -10.16 -4.65 -3.54
N SER A 64 -8.98 -4.06 -3.70
CA SER A 64 -8.22 -3.47 -2.59
C SER A 64 -8.86 -2.18 -2.07
N PHE A 65 -9.79 -1.61 -2.84
CA PHE A 65 -10.49 -0.37 -2.53
C PHE A 65 -12.00 -0.49 -2.77
N ASP A 66 -12.53 -1.70 -2.71
CA ASP A 66 -13.98 -1.93 -2.79
C ASP A 66 -14.66 -1.65 -1.44
N GLN A 67 -15.98 -1.53 -1.48
CA GLN A 67 -16.81 -1.05 -0.36
C GLN A 67 -16.61 -1.84 0.95
N ASP A 68 -16.30 -3.14 0.86
CA ASP A 68 -16.03 -4.02 2.00
C ASP A 68 -14.71 -3.70 2.73
N VAL A 69 -13.76 -3.05 2.04
CA VAL A 69 -12.42 -2.75 2.54
C VAL A 69 -12.27 -1.28 2.90
N LEU A 70 -12.91 -0.38 2.13
CA LEU A 70 -12.84 1.07 2.34
C LEU A 70 -13.26 1.49 3.75
N GLY A 71 -14.33 0.91 4.28
CA GLY A 71 -14.80 1.23 5.65
C GLY A 71 -13.78 0.88 6.74
N ALA A 72 -12.98 -0.18 6.53
CA ALA A 72 -11.96 -0.61 7.48
C ALA A 72 -10.63 0.15 7.33
N ILE A 73 -10.34 0.66 6.14
CA ILE A 73 -9.19 1.54 5.85
C ILE A 73 -9.45 2.95 6.40
N GLY A 74 -10.67 3.47 6.24
CA GLY A 74 -11.04 4.83 6.70
C GLY A 74 -10.27 5.92 5.93
N ASP A 75 -9.87 6.98 6.63
CA ASP A 75 -9.21 8.15 6.04
C ASP A 75 -7.89 7.82 5.32
N ALA A 76 -7.28 6.66 5.61
CA ALA A 76 -6.10 6.19 4.91
C ALA A 76 -6.35 5.85 3.42
N ALA A 77 -7.60 5.81 2.96
CA ALA A 77 -7.97 5.64 1.56
C ALA A 77 -7.99 6.96 0.76
N ILE A 78 -7.91 8.12 1.42
CA ILE A 78 -7.97 9.42 0.75
C ILE A 78 -6.70 9.61 -0.10
N GLY A 79 -6.88 9.76 -1.42
CA GLY A 79 -5.79 9.96 -2.38
C GLY A 79 -5.35 8.72 -3.16
N VAL A 80 -5.92 7.55 -2.84
CA VAL A 80 -5.78 6.32 -3.63
C VAL A 80 -6.37 6.49 -5.04
N LYS A 81 -5.73 5.85 -6.03
CA LYS A 81 -6.24 5.78 -7.42
C LYS A 81 -6.38 4.32 -7.87
N ASN A 82 -7.53 4.00 -8.48
CA ASN A 82 -7.76 2.78 -9.27
C ASN A 82 -7.27 2.98 -10.72
#